data_AF-A0A933SY07-F1
#
_entry.id   AF-A0A933SY07-F1
#
_cell.length_a   1.000
_cell.length_b   1.000
_cell.length_c   1.000
_cell.angle_alpha   90.00
_cell.angle_beta   90.00
_cell.angle_gamma   90.00
#
_symmetry.space_group_name_H-M   'P 1'
#
loop_
_entity.id
_entity.type
_entity.pdbx_description
1 polymer ?
#
loop_
_entity_poly.entity_id
_entity_poly.type
_entity_poly.pdbx_seq_one_letter_code
_entity_poly.pdbx_strand_id
1 'polypeptide(L)'
;MEIKISPIEHALAKLLNLNGVNYYWKDKARGEGKQMGVIAQEVEAVLPELVSENKDGIKSVDYDGLFPVVVEAIKEQQGGLKNIEERIQALEKQ
;
A
#
# COMPACT_ATOMS: atom_id res chain seq x y z
N MET A 1 -15.45 13.29 22.52
CA MET A 1 -14.96 12.77 21.22
C MET A 1 -14.39 11.40 21.52
N GLU A 2 -15.08 10.33 21.14
CA GLU A 2 -14.60 8.96 21.33
C GLU A 2 -13.92 8.51 20.03
N ILE A 3 -12.64 8.14 20.11
CA ILE A 3 -11.89 7.62 18.97
C ILE A 3 -11.90 6.10 19.08
N LYS A 4 -12.41 5.42 18.05
CA LYS A 4 -12.31 3.97 17.93
C LYS A 4 -11.04 3.62 17.17
N ILE A 5 -10.10 2.97 17.84
CA ILE A 5 -8.80 2.57 17.27
C ILE A 5 -8.86 1.08 16.94
N SER A 6 -8.45 0.71 15.74
CA SER A 6 -8.29 -0.68 15.28
C SER A 6 -6.98 -0.82 14.49
N PRO A 7 -6.31 -1.98 14.55
CA PRO A 7 -5.10 -2.24 13.77
C PRO A 7 -5.42 -2.29 12.27
N ILE A 8 -4.39 -2.03 11.45
CA ILE A 8 -4.45 -2.28 10.00
C ILE A 8 -4.06 -3.74 9.80
N GLU A 9 -5.02 -4.58 9.46
CA GLU A 9 -4.79 -6.00 9.23
C GLU A 9 -4.45 -6.29 7.76
N HIS A 10 -3.61 -7.31 7.57
CA HIS A 10 -3.20 -7.84 6.26
C HIS A 10 -2.56 -6.78 5.35
N ALA A 11 -1.77 -5.89 5.95
CA ALA A 11 -1.19 -4.73 5.28
C ALA A 11 -0.25 -5.15 4.15
N LEU A 12 0.60 -6.15 4.38
CA LEU A 12 1.52 -6.67 3.35
C LEU A 12 0.74 -7.28 2.18
N ALA A 13 -0.28 -8.10 2.47
CA ALA A 13 -1.10 -8.71 1.43
C ALA A 13 -1.82 -7.67 0.57
N LYS A 14 -2.34 -6.60 1.16
CA LYS A 14 -2.96 -5.49 0.41
C LYS A 14 -1.95 -4.81 -0.51
N LEU A 15 -0.76 -4.46 -0.01
CA LEU A 15 0.27 -3.81 -0.83
C LEU A 15 0.82 -4.70 -1.93
N LEU A 16 0.93 -6.02 -1.71
CA LEU A 16 1.40 -6.96 -2.74
C LEU A 16 0.44 -7.07 -3.94
N ASN A 17 -0.81 -6.63 -3.79
CA ASN A 17 -1.77 -6.54 -4.90
C ASN A 17 -1.70 -5.21 -5.66
N LEU A 18 -0.87 -4.25 -5.22
CA LEU A 18 -0.71 -2.96 -5.85
C LEU A 18 0.54 -2.91 -6.72
N ASN A 19 0.44 -2.25 -7.87
CA ASN A 19 1.58 -1.99 -8.73
C ASN A 19 2.09 -0.56 -8.53
N GLY A 20 3.36 -0.45 -8.15
CA GLY A 20 4.12 0.80 -8.27
C GLY A 20 4.43 1.05 -9.75
N VAL A 21 3.91 2.14 -10.29
CA VAL A 21 4.01 2.46 -11.73
C VAL A 21 4.70 3.80 -11.97
N ASN A 22 5.33 3.89 -13.14
CA ASN A 22 5.72 5.16 -13.70
C ASN A 22 4.69 5.58 -14.73
N TYR A 23 4.29 6.85 -14.75
CA TYR A 23 3.32 7.36 -15.70
C TYR A 23 3.64 8.77 -16.17
N TYR A 24 2.98 9.19 -17.24
CA TYR A 24 3.00 10.55 -17.75
C TYR A 24 1.55 11.02 -17.85
N TRP A 25 1.28 12.24 -17.44
CA TRP A 25 -0.04 12.83 -17.67
C TRP A 25 -0.26 13.02 -19.18
N LYS A 26 -1.43 12.58 -19.66
CA LYS A 26 -1.87 12.91 -21.02
C LYS A 26 -2.15 14.40 -21.17
N ASP A 27 -2.70 14.99 -20.12
CA ASP A 27 -2.94 16.43 -19.99
C ASP A 27 -1.77 17.09 -19.28
N LYS A 28 -0.99 17.88 -20.04
CA LYS A 28 0.19 18.58 -19.51
C LYS A 28 -0.15 19.60 -18.42
N ALA A 29 -1.39 20.11 -18.38
CA ALA A 29 -1.81 21.02 -17.32
C ALA A 29 -1.86 20.33 -15.93
N ARG A 30 -1.99 19.01 -15.90
CA ARG A 30 -1.95 18.21 -14.65
C ARG A 30 -0.54 17.90 -14.17
N GLY A 31 0.42 17.91 -15.08
CA GLY A 31 1.81 17.68 -14.77
C GLY A 31 2.62 17.37 -16.00
N GLU A 32 3.89 17.74 -15.94
CA GLU A 32 4.86 17.46 -16.99
C GLU A 32 5.89 16.42 -16.52
N GLY A 33 6.46 15.70 -17.46
CA GLY A 33 7.49 14.70 -17.19
C GLY A 33 6.97 13.41 -16.55
N LYS A 34 7.93 12.58 -16.14
CA LYS A 34 7.70 11.24 -15.59
C LYS A 34 7.31 11.34 -14.12
N GLN A 35 6.21 10.72 -13.76
CA GLN A 35 5.68 10.64 -12.41
C GLN A 35 5.71 9.20 -11.90
N MET A 36 5.71 9.03 -10.58
CA MET A 36 5.61 7.73 -9.91
C MET A 36 4.32 7.70 -9.09
N GLY A 37 3.70 6.52 -8.98
CA GLY A 37 2.48 6.37 -8.19
C GLY A 37 1.94 4.96 -8.25
N VAL A 38 0.65 4.84 -7.92
CA VAL A 38 -0.13 3.61 -7.96
C VAL A 38 -1.38 3.80 -8.81
N ILE A 39 -2.03 2.70 -9.18
CA ILE A 39 -3.26 2.72 -9.97
C ILE A 39 -4.47 2.83 -9.02
N ALA A 40 -5.26 3.90 -9.15
CA ALA A 40 -6.38 4.16 -8.24
C ALA A 40 -7.40 3.01 -8.17
N GLN A 41 -7.66 2.32 -9.28
CA GLN A 41 -8.56 1.18 -9.35
C GLN A 41 -8.01 -0.05 -8.61
N GLU A 42 -6.69 -0.24 -8.59
CA GLU A 42 -6.06 -1.31 -7.80
C GLU A 42 -6.15 -0.98 -6.31
N VAL A 43 -5.88 0.28 -5.94
CA VAL A 43 -6.03 0.76 -4.56
C VAL A 43 -7.47 0.60 -4.10
N GLU A 44 -8.44 0.97 -4.91
CA GLU A 44 -9.86 0.85 -4.56
C GLU A 44 -10.28 -0.59 -4.27
N ALA A 45 -9.71 -1.56 -4.98
CA ALA A 45 -10.04 -2.97 -4.78
C ALA A 45 -9.58 -3.51 -3.42
N VAL A 46 -8.57 -2.92 -2.79
CA VAL A 46 -7.97 -3.41 -1.53
C VAL A 46 -8.07 -2.45 -0.35
N LEU A 47 -8.18 -1.15 -0.63
CA LEU A 47 -8.20 -0.02 0.30
C LEU A 47 -9.16 1.06 -0.25
N PRO A 48 -10.47 0.75 -0.42
CA PRO A 48 -11.44 1.68 -1.01
C PRO A 48 -11.54 3.01 -0.26
N GLU A 49 -11.26 3.02 1.04
CA GLU A 49 -11.25 4.22 1.88
C GLU A 49 -10.15 5.23 1.50
N LEU A 50 -9.13 4.79 0.76
CA LEU A 50 -8.04 5.64 0.28
C LEU A 50 -8.29 6.18 -1.14
N VAL A 51 -9.47 5.94 -1.71
CA VAL A 51 -9.81 6.40 -3.05
C VAL A 51 -11.00 7.35 -2.99
N SER A 52 -10.85 8.49 -3.66
CA SER A 52 -11.93 9.45 -3.86
C SER A 52 -12.23 9.58 -5.35
N GLU A 53 -13.50 9.76 -5.69
CA GLU A 53 -13.96 9.98 -7.06
C GLU A 53 -14.59 11.36 -7.17
N ASN A 54 -14.18 12.15 -8.15
CA ASN A 54 -14.78 13.44 -8.41
C ASN A 54 -16.07 13.31 -9.26
N LYS A 55 -16.76 14.44 -9.50
CA LYS A 55 -18.02 14.45 -10.28
C LYS A 55 -17.87 13.97 -11.73
N ASP A 56 -16.66 13.98 -12.27
CA ASP A 56 -16.35 13.56 -13.63
C ASP A 56 -15.91 12.08 -13.70
N GLY A 57 -16.00 11.35 -12.59
CA GLY A 57 -15.60 9.94 -12.50
C GLY A 57 -14.08 9.72 -12.40
N ILE A 58 -13.31 10.76 -12.11
CA ILE A 58 -11.85 10.66 -11.99
C ILE A 58 -11.50 10.26 -10.56
N LYS A 59 -10.85 9.10 -10.44
CA LYS A 59 -10.36 8.56 -9.17
C LYS A 59 -8.99 9.13 -8.80
N SER A 60 -8.84 9.47 -7.54
CA SER A 60 -7.63 9.98 -6.91
C SER A 60 -7.32 9.19 -5.65
N VAL A 61 -6.03 8.98 -5.36
CA VAL A 61 -5.56 8.20 -4.21
C VAL A 61 -5.09 9.11 -3.09
N ASP A 62 -5.47 8.79 -1.86
CA ASP A 62 -4.92 9.37 -0.63
C ASP A 62 -3.58 8.69 -0.29
N TYR A 63 -2.49 9.40 -0.61
CA TYR A 63 -1.13 8.92 -0.31
C TYR A 63 -0.77 9.04 1.18
N ASP A 64 -1.40 9.94 1.93
CA ASP A 64 -1.15 10.08 3.37
C ASP A 64 -1.71 8.87 4.11
N GLY A 65 -2.89 8.39 3.71
CA GLY A 65 -3.50 7.16 4.22
C GLY A 65 -2.79 5.87 3.80
N LEU A 66 -2.05 5.87 2.68
CA LEU A 66 -1.22 4.72 2.28
C LEU A 66 -0.01 4.51 3.20
N PHE A 67 0.55 5.57 3.78
CA PHE A 67 1.79 5.47 4.54
C PHE A 67 1.68 4.57 5.78
N PRO A 68 0.63 4.66 6.63
CA PRO A 68 0.42 3.71 7.71
C PRO A 68 0.31 2.24 7.25
N VAL A 69 -0.28 1.99 6.08
CA VAL A 69 -0.36 0.63 5.51
C VAL A 69 1.03 0.12 5.15
N VAL A 70 1.89 0.96 4.57
CA VAL A 70 3.30 0.63 4.29
C VAL A 70 4.06 0.31 5.58
N VAL A 71 3.86 1.07 6.64
CA VAL A 71 4.49 0.81 7.95
C VAL A 71 4.10 -0.57 8.49
N GLU A 72 2.82 -0.91 8.49
CA GLU A 72 2.37 -2.23 8.98
C GLU A 72 2.81 -3.37 8.07
N ALA A 73 2.85 -3.17 6.75
CA ALA A 73 3.35 -4.17 5.80
C ALA A 73 4.83 -4.50 6.04
N ILE A 74 5.67 -3.50 6.33
CA ILE A 74 7.08 -3.71 6.68
C ILE A 74 7.21 -4.49 7.99
N LYS A 75 6.37 -4.20 8.99
CA LYS A 75 6.35 -4.96 10.25
C LYS A 75 5.93 -6.43 10.04
N GLU A 76 4.87 -6.65 9.26
CA GLU A 76 4.43 -8.00 8.87
C GLU A 76 5.55 -8.75 8.14
N GLN A 77 6.22 -8.11 7.18
CA GLN A 77 7.34 -8.68 6.45
C GLN A 77 8.52 -9.03 7.38
N GLN A 78 8.90 -8.12 8.29
CA GLN A 78 9.97 -8.35 9.26
C GLN A 78 9.64 -9.52 10.21
N GLY A 79 8.38 -9.65 10.63
CA GLY A 79 7.91 -10.79 11.42
C GLY A 79 8.06 -12.11 10.67
N GLY A 80 7.74 -12.13 9.37
CA GLY A 80 7.96 -13.29 8.49
C GLY A 80 9.42 -13.69 8.37
N LEU A 81 10.33 -12.71 8.17
CA LEU A 81 11.77 -12.95 8.10
C LEU A 81 12.31 -13.57 9.41
N LYS A 82 11.91 -13.02 10.55
CA LYS A 82 12.32 -13.53 11.86
C LYS A 82 11.91 -15.00 12.06
N ASN A 83 10.69 -15.36 11.67
CA ASN A 83 10.21 -16.74 11.75
C ASN A 83 11.06 -17.68 10.87
N ILE A 84 11.40 -17.24 9.66
CA ILE A 84 12.26 -18.02 8.76
C ILE A 84 13.66 -18.22 9.36
N GLU A 85 14.27 -17.16 9.92
CA GLU A 85 15.57 -17.22 10.59
C GLU A 85 15.57 -18.19 11.77
N GLU A 86 14.54 -18.14 12.63
CA GLU A 86 14.38 -19.06 13.76
C GLU A 86 14.28 -20.52 13.31
N ARG A 87 13.57 -20.79 12.20
CA ARG A 87 13.47 -22.14 11.63
C ARG A 87 14.79 -22.63 11.07
N ILE A 88 15.55 -21.77 10.40
CA ILE A 88 16.89 -22.12 9.89
C ILE A 88 17.82 -22.49 11.05
N GLN A 89 17.88 -21.66 12.10
CA GLN A 89 18.72 -21.94 13.27
C GLN A 89 18.34 -23.24 13.99
N ALA A 90 17.05 -23.59 14.02
CA ALA A 90 16.59 -24.85 14.60
C ALA A 90 17.03 -26.06 13.77
N LEU A 91 17.04 -25.95 12.44
CA LEU A 91 17.48 -27.00 11.53
C LEU A 91 19.01 -27.15 11.52
N GLU A 92 19.78 -26.07 11.64
CA GLU A 92 21.25 -26.10 11.70
C GLU A 92 21.82 -26.73 12.98
N LYS A 93 20.99 -26.86 14.03
CA LYS A 93 21.36 -27.49 15.32
C LYS A 93 21.08 -28.99 15.37
N GLN A 94 20.52 -29.57 14.30
CA GLN A 94 20.31 -31.02 14.14
C GLN A 94 21.54 -31.68 13.53
#